data_AF-A0A0B8QD62-F1
#
_entry.id   AF-A0A0B8QD62-F1
#
_cell.length_a   1.000
_cell.length_b   1.000
_cell.length_c   1.000
_cell.angle_alpha   90.00
_cell.angle_beta   90.00
_cell.angle_gamma   90.00
#
_symmetry.space_group_name_H-M   'P 1'
#
loop_
_entity.id
_entity.type
_entity.pdbx_description
1 polymer ?
#
loop_
_entity_poly.entity_id
_entity_poly.type
_entity_poly.pdbx_seq_one_letter_code
_entity_poly.pdbx_strand_id
1 'polypeptide(L)' 'MACDLLMNTDLPISQIIERVGYDNQANFNRQFKAYRELTPTAYREAMQRG' A
#
# COMPACT_ATOMS: atom_id res chain seq x y z
N MET A 1 -0.04 1.38 -9.44
CA MET A 1 0.81 0.24 -9.06
C MET A 1 0.60 -0.20 -7.61
N ALA A 2 0.90 0.62 -6.60
CA ALA A 2 0.70 0.24 -5.19
C ALA A 2 -0.75 -0.16 -4.85
N CYS A 3 -1.75 0.64 -5.27
CA CYS A 3 -3.16 0.33 -5.01
C CYS A 3 -3.58 -0.99 -5.66
N ASP A 4 -3.17 -1.23 -6.91
CA ASP A 4 -3.48 -2.47 -7.63
C ASP A 4 -2.95 -3.70 -6.91
N LEU A 5 -1.68 -3.67 -6.47
CA LEU A 5 -1.08 -4.74 -5.67
C LEU A 5 -1.77 -4.91 -4.31
N LEU A 6 -2.22 -3.81 -3.68
CA LEU A 6 -2.93 -3.86 -2.39
C LEU A 6 -4.33 -4.47 -2.53
N MET A 7 -5.00 -4.31 -3.66
CA MET A 7 -6.34 -4.85 -3.91
C MET A 7 -6.29 -6.29 -4.40
N ASN A 8 -5.40 -6.58 -5.35
CA ASN A 8 -5.47 -7.79 -6.15
C ASN A 8 -4.49 -8.89 -5.69
N THR A 9 -3.75 -8.67 -4.60
CA THR A 9 -2.77 -9.64 -4.09
C THR A 9 -2.73 -9.67 -2.57
N ASP A 10 -2.30 -10.82 -2.02
CA ASP A 10 -2.05 -11.00 -0.58
C ASP A 10 -0.58 -10.75 -0.21
N LEU A 11 0.18 -10.07 -1.07
CA LEU A 11 1.59 -9.80 -0.82
C LEU A 11 1.76 -9.03 0.50
N PRO A 12 2.81 -9.32 1.30
CA PRO A 12 3.16 -8.47 2.43
C PRO A 12 3.35 -7.02 1.97
N ILE A 13 2.90 -6.05 2.77
CA ILE A 13 3.02 -4.62 2.43
C ILE A 13 4.50 -4.25 2.18
N SER A 14 5.44 -4.88 2.89
CA SER A 14 6.89 -4.73 2.67
C SER A 14 7.30 -5.08 1.23
N GLN A 15 6.81 -6.19 0.67
CA GLN A 15 7.12 -6.55 -0.71
C GLN A 15 6.49 -5.59 -1.72
N ILE A 16 5.31 -5.05 -1.42
CA ILE A 16 4.69 -4.02 -2.28
C ILE A 16 5.55 -2.76 -2.29
N ILE A 17 6.04 -2.33 -1.13
CA ILE A 17 6.93 -1.16 -0.98
C ILE A 17 8.21 -1.32 -1.83
N GLU A 18 8.85 -2.49 -1.74
CA GLU A 18 10.03 -2.80 -2.56
C GLU A 18 9.71 -2.77 -4.05
N ARG A 19 8.60 -3.40 -4.48
CA ARG A 19 8.18 -3.46 -5.89
C ARG A 19 7.82 -2.11 -6.48
N VAL A 20 7.33 -1.18 -5.65
CA VAL A 20 7.00 0.18 -6.10
C VAL A 20 8.17 1.16 -5.98
N GLY A 21 9.37 0.67 -5.64
CA GLY A 21 10.61 1.44 -5.66
C GLY A 21 10.81 2.36 -4.46
N TYR A 22 10.25 1.99 -3.30
CA TYR A 22 10.46 2.74 -2.06
C TYR A 22 11.48 2.05 -1.18
N ASP A 23 12.50 2.80 -0.76
CA ASP A 23 13.59 2.28 0.09
C ASP A 23 13.17 2.05 1.55
N ASN A 24 12.09 2.70 1.99
CA ASN A 24 11.60 2.51 3.35
C ASN A 24 10.08 2.69 3.47
N GLN A 25 9.54 1.98 4.46
CA GLN A 25 8.12 1.92 4.75
C GLN A 25 7.55 3.25 5.27
N ALA A 26 8.31 4.01 6.05
CA ALA A 26 7.83 5.27 6.62
C ALA A 26 7.53 6.31 5.52
N ASN A 27 8.44 6.45 4.55
CA ASN A 27 8.28 7.33 3.40
C ASN A 27 7.08 6.90 2.55
N PHE A 28 6.98 5.61 2.22
CA PHE A 28 5.85 5.07 1.49
C PHE A 28 4.53 5.34 2.21
N ASN A 29 4.43 5.01 3.50
CA ASN A 29 3.21 5.20 4.28
C ASN A 29 2.78 6.67 4.31
N ARG A 30 3.75 7.60 4.46
CA ARG A 30 3.46 9.04 4.51
C ARG A 30 2.96 9.55 3.16
N GLN A 31 3.61 9.17 2.06
CA GLN A 31 3.20 9.57 0.71
C GLN A 31 1.87 8.92 0.30
N PHE A 32 1.70 7.64 0.59
CA PHE A 32 0.45 6.92 0.29
C PHE A 32 -0.71 7.54 1.06
N LYS A 33 -0.55 7.82 2.36
CA LYS A 33 -1.57 8.50 3.17
C LYS A 33 -1.86 9.91 2.68
N ALA A 34 -0.85 10.67 2.25
CA ALA A 34 -1.09 11.99 1.68
C ALA A 34 -1.89 11.93 0.36
N TYR A 35 -1.74 10.86 -0.42
CA TYR A 35 -2.38 10.72 -1.74
C TYR A 35 -3.73 9.98 -1.70
N ARG A 36 -3.93 9.08 -0.75
CA ARG A 36 -5.13 8.22 -0.62
C ARG A 36 -5.93 8.48 0.64
N GLU A 37 -5.46 9.37 1.52
CA GLU A 37 -6.05 9.70 2.83
C GLU A 37 -6.16 8.51 3.80
N LEU A 38 -5.63 7.35 3.40
CA LEU A 38 -5.65 6.10 4.13
C LEU A 38 -4.24 5.52 4.24
N THR A 39 -3.98 4.74 5.28
CA THR A 39 -2.75 3.93 5.32
C THR A 39 -2.85 2.78 4.30
N PRO A 40 -1.73 2.24 3.80
CA PRO A 40 -1.75 1.10 2.88
C PRO A 40 -2.53 -0.10 3.42
N THR A 41 -2.40 -0.38 4.73
CA THR A 41 -3.15 -1.44 5.41
C THR A 41 -4.65 -1.16 5.43
N ALA A 42 -5.05 0.04 5.85
CA ALA A 42 -6.48 0.41 5.88
C ALA A 42 -7.09 0.38 4.47
N TYR A 43 -6.33 0.82 3.46
CA TYR A 43 -6.75 0.76 2.07
C TYR A 43 -6.94 -0.69 1.60
N ARG A 44 -6.00 -1.59 1.90
CA ARG A 44 -6.15 -3.03 1.59
C ARG A 44 -7.40 -3.62 2.25
N GLU A 45 -7.56 -3.41 3.55
CA GLU A 45 -8.71 -3.95 4.30
C GLU A 45 -10.04 -3.43 3.76
N ALA A 46 -10.11 -2.16 3.37
CA ALA A 46 -11.32 -1.57 2.79
C ALA A 46 -11.64 -2.13 1.40
N MET A 47 -10.64 -2.40 0.57
CA MET A 47 -10.84 -2.83 -0.82
C MET A 47 -10.97 -4.35 -0.97
N GLN A 48 -10.34 -5.15 -0.11
CA GLN A 48 -10.43 -6.62 -0.14
C GLN A 48 -11.66 -7.16 0.60
N ARG A 49 -12.33 -6.34 1.41
CA ARG A 49 -13.61 -6.70 2.06
C ARG A 49 -14.85 -6.36 1.20
N GLY A 50 -14.64 -5.88 -0.03
CA GLY A 50 -15.70 -5.62 -1.02
C GLY A 50 -15.99 -6.80 -1.91
#